data_AF-A0A7L3AMN7-F1
#
_entry.id   AF-A0A7L3AMN7-F1
#
_cell.length_a   1.000
_cell.length_b   1.000
_cell.length_c   1.000
_cell.angle_alpha   90.00
_cell.angle_beta   90.00
_cell.angle_gamma   90.00
#
_symmetry.space_group_name_H-M   'P 1'
#
loop_
_entity.id
_entity.type
_entity.pdbx_description
1 polymer ?
#
loop_
_entity_poly.entity_id
_entity_poly.type
_entity_poly.pdbx_seq_one_letter_code
_entity_poly.pdbx_strand_id
1 'polypeptide(L)'
;ACNCHGHATDCYYDAGVDQRQESLNIHGHYEGGGVCINCQHNTAGINCEKCAKGYYRPYGVTARAPDGCIPCSCNSEHAEGCEEGSGRCFCKQNFQGENCERCADGFSGYPFCV
;
A
#
# COMPACT_ATOMS: atom_id res chain seq x y z
N ALA A 1 -14.29 -19.92 -3.39
CA ALA A 1 -12.91 -19.69 -3.82
C ALA A 1 -12.64 -18.19 -3.74
N CYS A 2 -11.50 -17.77 -3.19
CA CYS A 2 -11.16 -16.36 -3.03
C CYS A 2 -10.30 -15.86 -4.18
N ASN A 3 -10.39 -14.57 -4.47
CA ASN A 3 -9.48 -13.88 -5.38
C ASN A 3 -8.45 -13.12 -4.55
N CYS A 4 -7.21 -13.61 -4.52
CA CYS A 4 -6.11 -12.95 -3.82
C CYS A 4 -5.05 -12.40 -4.78
N HIS A 5 -5.42 -12.20 -6.05
CA HIS A 5 -4.52 -11.77 -7.13
C HIS A 5 -3.23 -12.61 -7.29
N GLY A 6 -3.18 -13.84 -6.76
CA GLY A 6 -1.99 -14.68 -6.76
C GLY A 6 -0.99 -14.38 -5.62
N HIS A 7 -1.38 -13.55 -4.65
CA HIS A 7 -0.54 -13.13 -3.53
C HIS A 7 -0.90 -13.83 -2.21
N ALA A 8 -1.95 -14.63 -2.16
CA ALA A 8 -2.24 -15.51 -1.05
C ALA A 8 -2.95 -16.79 -1.55
N THR A 9 -2.78 -17.88 -0.81
CA THR A 9 -3.45 -19.16 -1.06
C THR A 9 -4.68 -19.36 -0.21
N ASP A 10 -4.76 -18.66 0.92
CA ASP A 10 -5.75 -18.86 1.95
C ASP A 10 -6.56 -17.59 2.22
N CYS A 11 -7.78 -17.77 2.70
CA CYS A 11 -8.71 -16.69 3.03
C CYS A 11 -9.75 -17.17 4.05
N TYR A 12 -10.43 -16.23 4.70
CA TYR A 12 -11.62 -16.49 5.52
C TYR A 12 -12.82 -15.71 4.98
N TYR A 13 -14.01 -16.06 5.45
CA TYR A 13 -15.24 -15.33 5.12
C TYR A 13 -15.56 -14.28 6.19
N ASP A 14 -15.86 -13.05 5.76
CA ASP A 14 -16.32 -11.95 6.58
C ASP A 14 -17.64 -11.40 6.03
N ALA A 15 -18.71 -11.49 6.83
CA ALA A 15 -20.06 -11.06 6.44
C ALA A 15 -20.19 -9.54 6.28
N GLY A 16 -19.36 -8.76 6.99
CA GLY A 16 -19.36 -7.31 6.86
C GLY A 16 -18.74 -6.88 5.53
N VAL A 17 -17.66 -7.54 5.10
CA VAL A 17 -17.05 -7.35 3.78
C VAL A 17 -18.03 -7.71 2.65
N ASP A 18 -18.79 -8.80 2.83
CA ASP A 18 -19.83 -9.22 1.89
C ASP A 18 -20.94 -8.16 1.76
N GLN A 19 -21.48 -7.71 2.89
CA GLN A 19 -22.53 -6.69 2.93
C GLN A 19 -22.07 -5.37 2.31
N ARG A 20 -20.80 -5.00 2.47
CA ARG A 20 -20.22 -3.78 1.90
C ARG A 20 -19.74 -3.95 0.46
N GLN A 21 -19.81 -5.16 -0.10
CA GLN A 21 -19.34 -5.48 -1.45
C GLN A 21 -17.87 -5.07 -1.66
N GLU A 22 -17.01 -5.41 -0.71
CA GLU A 22 -15.60 -4.97 -0.70
C GLU A 22 -14.62 -6.06 -1.18
N SER A 23 -15.06 -7.31 -1.32
CA SER A 23 -14.22 -8.41 -1.84
C SER A 23 -14.55 -8.74 -3.29
N LEU A 24 -13.50 -9.04 -4.06
CA LEU A 24 -13.63 -9.59 -5.40
C LEU A 24 -13.83 -11.12 -5.37
N ASN A 25 -14.82 -11.59 -6.14
CA ASN A 25 -14.93 -12.99 -6.49
C ASN A 25 -13.88 -13.40 -7.56
N ILE A 26 -13.84 -14.68 -7.92
CA ILE A 26 -12.88 -15.22 -8.91
C ILE A 26 -13.08 -14.69 -10.33
N HIS A 27 -14.25 -14.11 -10.63
CA HIS A 27 -14.57 -13.50 -11.91
C HIS A 27 -14.24 -12.00 -11.93
N GLY A 28 -13.79 -11.42 -10.81
CA GLY A 28 -13.44 -10.00 -10.68
C GLY A 28 -14.64 -9.09 -10.44
N HIS A 29 -15.75 -9.63 -9.92
CA HIS A 29 -16.90 -8.83 -9.50
C HIS A 29 -16.87 -8.63 -7.98
N TYR A 30 -17.28 -7.44 -7.52
CA TYR A 30 -17.39 -7.12 -6.09
C TYR A 30 -18.58 -7.84 -5.47
N GLU A 31 -18.34 -9.07 -5.04
CA GLU A 31 -19.35 -10.01 -4.56
C GLU A 31 -18.68 -11.04 -3.62
N GLY A 32 -19.32 -11.30 -2.48
CA GLY A 32 -18.85 -12.24 -1.48
C GLY A 32 -17.99 -11.59 -0.39
N GLY A 33 -17.72 -12.36 0.67
CA GLY A 33 -17.01 -11.89 1.87
C GLY A 33 -15.58 -12.42 2.01
N GLY A 34 -14.93 -12.83 0.93
CA GLY A 34 -13.60 -13.47 1.02
C GLY A 34 -12.51 -12.47 1.43
N VAL A 35 -11.82 -12.70 2.54
CA VAL A 35 -10.68 -11.89 2.99
C VAL A 35 -9.42 -12.75 2.97
N CYS A 36 -8.48 -12.39 2.11
CA CYS A 36 -7.20 -13.08 1.99
C CYS A 36 -6.37 -12.95 3.26
N ILE A 37 -5.66 -14.02 3.63
CA ILE A 37 -4.77 -14.03 4.79
C ILE A 37 -3.33 -14.18 4.35
N ASN A 38 -2.40 -13.56 5.08
CA ASN A 38 -0.97 -13.60 4.81
C ASN A 38 -0.62 -13.22 3.37
N CYS A 39 -1.09 -12.06 2.90
CA CYS A 39 -0.69 -11.50 1.61
C CYS A 39 0.84 -11.45 1.48
N GLN A 40 1.37 -12.14 0.48
CA GLN A 40 2.78 -12.21 0.13
C GLN A 40 3.18 -11.04 -0.78
N HIS A 41 4.42 -11.02 -1.26
CA HIS A 41 4.85 -10.09 -2.31
C HIS A 41 4.70 -8.60 -1.94
N ASN A 42 4.81 -8.27 -0.65
CA ASN A 42 4.60 -6.93 -0.10
C ASN A 42 3.25 -6.30 -0.48
N THR A 43 2.22 -7.15 -0.60
CA THR A 43 0.84 -6.71 -0.86
C THR A 43 0.02 -6.66 0.42
N ALA A 44 -1.11 -5.96 0.38
CA ALA A 44 -2.08 -5.80 1.45
C ALA A 44 -3.48 -5.55 0.86
N GLY A 45 -4.50 -5.49 1.73
CA GLY A 45 -5.89 -5.32 1.31
C GLY A 45 -6.70 -6.62 1.41
N ILE A 46 -8.00 -6.53 1.11
CA ILE A 46 -8.95 -7.66 1.25
C ILE A 46 -8.60 -8.78 0.27
N ASN A 47 -8.16 -8.42 -0.93
CA ASN A 47 -7.81 -9.32 -2.01
C ASN A 47 -6.30 -9.29 -2.32
N CYS A 48 -5.47 -8.74 -1.42
CA CYS A 48 -4.06 -8.46 -1.67
C CYS A 48 -3.83 -7.50 -2.88
N GLU A 49 -4.78 -6.59 -3.10
CA GLU A 49 -4.85 -5.71 -4.26
C GLU A 49 -4.01 -4.42 -4.12
N LYS A 50 -3.61 -4.07 -2.90
CA LYS A 50 -2.80 -2.87 -2.58
C LYS A 50 -1.37 -3.27 -2.24
N CYS A 51 -0.46 -2.31 -2.23
CA CYS A 51 0.84 -2.53 -1.62
C CYS A 51 0.76 -2.36 -0.09
N ALA A 52 1.60 -3.09 0.62
CA ALA A 52 1.77 -2.92 2.05
C ALA A 52 2.34 -1.54 2.36
N LYS A 53 2.16 -1.07 3.61
CA LYS A 53 2.70 0.22 4.05
C LYS A 53 4.22 0.28 3.81
N GLY A 54 4.67 1.37 3.18
CA GLY A 54 6.09 1.55 2.81
C GLY A 54 6.45 0.97 1.44
N TYR A 55 5.47 0.45 0.70
CA TYR A 55 5.62 0.02 -0.69
C TYR A 55 4.61 0.75 -1.57
N TYR A 56 4.90 0.84 -2.87
CA TYR A 56 3.99 1.36 -3.88
C TYR A 56 4.05 0.50 -5.14
N ARG A 57 2.99 0.58 -5.95
CA ARG A 57 2.93 -0.07 -7.27
C ARG A 57 3.14 0.96 -8.36
N PRO A 58 4.16 0.85 -9.23
CA PRO A 58 4.36 1.78 -10.34
C PRO A 58 3.19 1.77 -11.33
N TYR A 59 2.96 2.90 -12.00
CA TYR A 59 1.92 2.99 -13.03
C TYR A 59 2.14 1.96 -14.14
N GLY A 60 1.05 1.28 -14.55
CA GLY A 60 1.09 0.24 -15.58
C GLY A 60 1.46 -1.16 -15.07
N VAL A 61 1.89 -1.30 -13.81
CA VAL A 61 2.14 -2.61 -13.19
C VAL A 61 0.82 -3.18 -12.65
N THR A 62 0.52 -4.43 -13.01
CA THR A 62 -0.76 -5.04 -12.63
C THR A 62 -0.76 -5.53 -11.17
N ALA A 63 -1.94 -5.59 -10.55
CA ALA A 63 -2.12 -6.09 -9.19
C ALA A 63 -1.81 -7.59 -9.01
N ARG A 64 -1.51 -8.34 -10.08
CA ARG A 64 -1.07 -9.75 -10.02
C ARG A 64 0.44 -9.92 -10.11
N ALA A 65 1.19 -8.83 -10.35
CA ALA A 65 2.63 -8.90 -10.54
C ALA A 65 3.33 -9.29 -9.21
N PRO A 66 4.04 -10.43 -9.13
CA PRO A 66 4.70 -10.87 -7.90
C PRO A 66 5.71 -9.88 -7.33
N ASP A 67 6.38 -9.11 -8.20
CA ASP A 67 7.35 -8.09 -7.80
C ASP A 67 6.81 -6.66 -8.04
N GLY A 68 5.48 -6.52 -8.08
CA GLY A 68 4.85 -5.25 -8.46
C GLY A 68 4.88 -4.17 -7.38
N CYS A 69 5.02 -4.56 -6.11
CA CYS A 69 5.13 -3.64 -4.98
C CYS A 69 6.60 -3.41 -4.64
N ILE A 70 7.09 -2.21 -4.90
CA ILE A 70 8.47 -1.80 -4.65
C ILE A 70 8.55 -0.86 -3.45
N PRO A 71 9.64 -0.89 -2.65
CA PRO A 71 9.75 -0.09 -1.45
C PRO A 71 9.79 1.41 -1.79
N CYS A 72 9.14 2.23 -0.97
CA CYS A 72 9.28 3.67 -1.01
C CYS A 72 10.72 4.06 -0.66
N SER A 73 11.28 5.07 -1.34
CA SER A 73 12.60 5.63 -1.02
C SER A 73 12.57 6.73 0.05
N CYS A 74 11.47 6.82 0.81
CA CYS A 74 11.25 7.88 1.80
C CYS A 74 11.98 7.62 3.11
N ASN A 75 12.34 8.70 3.81
CA ASN A 75 12.72 8.61 5.21
C ASN A 75 11.50 8.17 6.05
N SER A 76 11.56 6.98 6.64
CA SER A 76 10.45 6.38 7.38
C SER A 76 10.02 7.16 8.63
N GLU A 77 10.93 7.92 9.23
CA GLU A 77 10.64 8.73 10.42
C GLU A 77 10.00 10.06 10.04
N HIS A 78 10.30 10.58 8.86
CA HIS A 78 9.91 11.92 8.42
C HIS A 78 8.85 11.92 7.31
N ALA A 79 8.42 10.76 6.83
CA ALA A 79 7.36 10.60 5.84
C ALA A 79 6.16 9.81 6.42
N GLU A 80 4.98 10.07 5.89
CA GLU A 80 3.76 9.31 6.20
C GLU A 80 3.60 8.09 5.27
N GLY A 81 4.32 8.07 4.15
CA GLY A 81 4.31 7.03 3.14
C GLY A 81 4.75 7.60 1.78
N CYS A 82 4.45 6.87 0.72
CA CYS A 82 4.61 7.37 -0.64
C CYS A 82 3.36 7.18 -1.49
N GLU A 83 3.25 8.00 -2.53
CA GLU A 83 2.16 8.01 -3.49
C GLU A 83 2.17 6.74 -4.35
N GLU A 84 1.02 6.08 -4.45
CA GLU A 84 0.85 4.97 -5.38
C GLU A 84 1.11 5.42 -6.83
N GLY A 85 1.72 4.55 -7.63
CA GLY A 85 2.08 4.86 -9.01
C GLY A 85 3.40 5.60 -9.17
N SER A 86 3.63 6.70 -8.44
CA SER A 86 4.83 7.54 -8.61
C SER A 86 5.94 7.23 -7.60
N GLY A 87 5.59 6.77 -6.40
CA GLY A 87 6.54 6.59 -5.29
C GLY A 87 6.95 7.90 -4.60
N ARG A 88 6.33 9.03 -4.94
CA ARG A 88 6.64 10.34 -4.33
C ARG A 88 6.30 10.35 -2.84
N CYS A 89 7.22 10.80 -2.02
CA CYS A 89 7.04 10.82 -0.57
C CYS A 89 6.04 11.88 -0.10
N PHE A 90 5.20 11.51 0.87
CA PHE A 90 4.39 12.44 1.63
C PHE A 90 5.14 12.81 2.91
N CYS A 91 5.86 13.95 2.88
CA CYS A 91 6.63 14.39 4.04
C CYS A 91 5.73 14.90 5.17
N LYS A 92 6.11 14.56 6.40
CA LYS A 92 5.49 15.12 7.60
C LYS A 92 5.73 16.63 7.66
N GLN A 93 4.91 17.29 8.46
CA GLN A 93 5.07 18.72 8.74
C GLN A 93 6.51 19.03 9.19
N ASN A 94 7.05 20.14 8.70
CA ASN A 94 8.43 20.63 8.90
C ASN A 94 9.53 19.88 8.14
N PHE A 95 9.20 18.85 7.35
CA PHE A 95 10.15 18.13 6.51
C PHE A 95 9.82 18.33 5.03
N GLN A 96 10.86 18.29 4.18
CA GLN A 96 10.75 18.36 2.73
C GLN A 96 11.94 17.64 2.07
N GLY A 97 11.98 17.69 0.74
CA GLY A 97 12.95 16.93 -0.08
C GLY A 97 12.25 15.83 -0.84
N GLU A 98 12.96 15.16 -1.75
CA GLU A 98 12.35 14.06 -2.52
C GLU A 98 12.04 12.86 -1.62
N ASN A 99 12.84 12.67 -0.57
CA ASN A 99 12.78 11.56 0.38
C ASN A 99 12.53 12.03 1.82
N CYS A 100 12.10 13.28 2.02
CA CYS A 100 11.89 13.89 3.34
C CYS A 100 13.18 13.95 4.20
N GLU A 101 14.29 14.24 3.55
CA GLU A 101 15.65 14.20 4.09
C GLU A 101 16.16 15.54 4.64
N ARG A 102 15.34 16.60 4.58
CA ARG A 102 15.72 17.94 5.06
C ARG A 102 14.54 18.70 5.67
N CYS A 103 14.83 19.76 6.41
CA CYS A 103 13.80 20.62 6.97
C CYS A 103 13.10 21.44 5.88
N ALA A 104 11.78 21.60 6.05
CA ALA A 104 10.95 22.51 5.27
C ALA A 104 11.43 23.95 5.40
N ASP A 105 11.09 24.78 4.42
CA ASP A 105 11.47 26.19 4.43
C ASP A 105 10.91 26.88 5.69
N GLY A 106 11.77 27.59 6.42
CA GLY A 106 11.45 28.22 7.70
C GLY A 106 11.72 27.37 8.94
N PHE A 107 12.09 26.09 8.80
CA PHE A 107 12.46 25.19 9.90
C PHE A 107 13.94 24.87 9.90
N SER A 108 14.50 24.54 11.07
CA SER A 108 15.93 24.22 11.18
C SER A 108 16.24 23.16 12.26
N GLY A 109 17.46 22.62 12.23
CA GLY A 109 17.89 21.62 13.22
C GLY A 109 17.42 20.19 12.90
N TYR A 110 17.69 19.71 11.68
CA TYR A 110 17.50 18.29 11.34
C TYR A 110 18.26 17.38 12.33
N PRO A 111 17.68 16.27 12.81
CA PRO A 111 16.46 15.62 12.34
C PRO A 111 15.15 16.07 13.01
N PHE A 112 15.16 17.10 13.86
CA PHE A 112 13.97 17.53 14.60
C PHE A 112 13.13 18.58 13.86
N CYS A 113 13.76 19.47 13.09
CA CYS A 113 13.13 20.50 12.27
C CYS A 113 12.08 21.33 13.05
N VAL A 114 12.60 22.23 13.90
CA VAL A 114 11.83 23.14 14.77
C VAL A 114 11.81 24.57 14.23
#